data_AF-A0A3N7GKM9-F1
#
_entry.id   AF-A0A3N7GKM9-F1
#
_cell.length_a   1.000
_cell.length_b   1.000
_cell.length_c   1.000
_cell.angle_alpha   90.00
_cell.angle_beta   90.00
_cell.angle_gamma   90.00
#
_symmetry.space_group_name_H-M   'P 1'
#
loop_
_entity.id
_entity.type
_entity.pdbx_description
1 polymer ?
#
loop_
_entity_poly.entity_id
_entity_poly.type
_entity_poly.pdbx_seq_one_letter_code
_entity_poly.pdbx_strand_id
1 'polypeptide(L)' 'MDKLHKSFLGTGWSFPPQFDNEGGSVEMLSDGEDIRSSLEILLSTRPGERVMRPNYGCLYQVFHVGFHGRRQG' A
#
# COMPACT_ATOMS: atom_id res chain seq x y z
N MET A 1 -22.96 3.23 20.47
CA MET A 1 -23.08 3.90 19.15
C MET A 1 -21.86 3.43 18.34
N ASP A 2 -21.75 2.13 18.04
CA ASP A 2 -20.43 1.52 17.73
C ASP A 2 -20.43 0.52 16.57
N LYS A 3 -21.58 0.22 15.97
CA LYS A 3 -21.67 -0.72 14.83
C LYS A 3 -21.53 -0.05 13.47
N LEU A 4 -21.87 1.23 13.36
CA LEU A 4 -21.89 1.96 12.09
C LEU A 4 -20.46 2.29 11.60
N HIS A 5 -19.52 2.52 12.52
CA HIS A 5 -18.11 2.75 12.19
C HIS A 5 -17.41 1.50 11.64
N LYS A 6 -17.73 0.31 12.18
CA LYS A 6 -17.11 -0.95 11.75
C LYS A 6 -17.67 -1.48 10.43
N SER A 7 -18.94 -1.22 10.12
CA SER A 7 -19.52 -1.65 8.84
C SER A 7 -19.07 -0.81 7.64
N PHE A 8 -18.55 0.40 7.86
CA PHE A 8 -18.04 1.26 6.79
C PHE A 8 -16.65 0.84 6.32
N LEU A 9 -15.81 0.39 7.26
CA LEU A 9 -14.48 -0.07 6.95
C LEU A 9 -14.58 -1.46 6.34
N GLY A 10 -14.09 -1.58 5.10
CA GLY A 10 -14.22 -2.80 4.33
C GLY A 10 -13.46 -3.99 4.92
N THR A 11 -13.53 -5.09 4.20
CA THR A 11 -12.68 -6.27 4.44
C THR A 11 -11.91 -6.56 3.16
N GLY A 12 -10.59 -6.58 3.26
CA GLY A 12 -9.67 -6.72 2.15
C GLY A 12 -8.72 -7.90 2.34
N TRP A 13 -7.90 -8.16 1.34
CA TRP A 13 -6.86 -9.19 1.44
C TRP A 13 -5.74 -8.71 2.36
N SER A 14 -5.17 -9.63 3.13
CA SER A 14 -3.92 -9.40 3.83
C SER A 14 -2.80 -9.09 2.83
N PHE A 15 -1.84 -8.27 3.27
CA PHE A 15 -0.62 -8.01 2.54
C PHE A 15 0.59 -8.29 3.44
N PRO A 16 1.53 -9.16 3.04
CA PRO A 16 1.53 -9.94 1.79
C PRO A 16 0.37 -10.96 1.72
N PRO A 17 -0.19 -11.26 0.53
CA PRO A 17 -1.31 -12.20 0.41
C PRO A 17 -0.90 -13.60 0.88
N GLN A 18 -1.53 -14.10 1.94
CA GLN A 18 -1.32 -15.45 2.43
C GLN A 18 -2.44 -16.36 1.95
N PHE A 19 -2.05 -17.47 1.33
CA PHE A 19 -2.96 -18.49 0.85
C PHE A 19 -2.86 -19.70 1.78
N ASP A 20 -4.01 -20.12 2.31
CA ASP A 20 -4.11 -21.38 3.03
C ASP A 20 -4.13 -22.54 2.03
N ASN A 21 -3.14 -23.43 2.15
CA ASN A 21 -2.98 -24.60 1.29
C ASN A 21 -4.06 -25.66 1.53
N GLU A 22 -4.71 -25.66 2.70
CA GLU A 22 -5.70 -26.68 3.06
C GLU A 22 -7.12 -26.26 2.66
N GLY A 23 -7.50 -25.00 2.90
CA GLY A 23 -8.84 -24.49 2.67
C GLY A 23 -9.06 -23.75 1.35
N GLY A 24 -8.01 -23.46 0.58
CA GLY A 24 -8.11 -22.62 -0.62
C GLY A 24 -8.60 -21.20 -0.33
N SER A 25 -8.37 -20.74 0.90
CA SER A 25 -8.79 -19.43 1.40
C SER A 25 -7.64 -18.44 1.39
N VAL A 26 -7.97 -17.15 1.32
CA VAL A 26 -7.01 -16.06 1.44
C VAL A 26 -7.20 -15.42 2.81
N GLU A 27 -6.11 -15.13 3.51
CA GLU A 27 -6.19 -14.39 4.76
C GLU A 27 -6.73 -12.97 4.51
N MET A 28 -7.78 -12.59 5.23
CA MET A 28 -8.49 -11.32 5.08
C MET A 28 -8.28 -10.42 6.30
N LEU A 29 -8.11 -9.12 6.06
CA LEU A 29 -8.04 -8.08 7.09
C LEU A 29 -9.34 -7.27 7.11
N SER A 30 -9.73 -6.77 8.28
CA SER A 30 -10.90 -5.90 8.44
C SER A 30 -10.57 -4.64 9.23
N ASP A 31 -11.44 -3.64 9.12
CA ASP A 31 -11.41 -2.43 9.93
C ASP A 31 -10.06 -1.67 9.88
N GLY A 32 -9.41 -1.48 11.03
CA GLY A 32 -8.18 -0.70 11.16
C GLY A 32 -6.95 -1.41 10.60
N GLU A 33 -6.93 -2.74 10.62
CA GLU A 33 -5.82 -3.53 10.07
C GLU A 33 -5.80 -3.44 8.54
N ASP A 34 -6.97 -3.40 7.91
CA ASP A 34 -7.10 -3.18 6.46
C ASP A 34 -6.63 -1.77 6.06
N ILE A 35 -6.99 -0.74 6.84
CA ILE A 35 -6.49 0.63 6.62
C ILE A 35 -4.97 0.68 6.75
N ARG A 36 -4.42 0.07 7.80
CA ARG A 36 -2.98 0.07 8.06
C ARG A 36 -2.21 -0.58 6.91
N SER A 37 -2.63 -1.79 6.51
CA SER A 37 -2.06 -2.52 5.38
C SER A 37 -2.16 -1.70 4.08
N SER A 38 -3.31 -1.10 3.82
CA SER A 38 -3.52 -0.23 2.64
C SER A 38 -2.57 0.97 2.60
N LEU A 39 -2.33 1.61 3.75
CA LEU A 39 -1.35 2.71 3.87
C LEU A 39 0.07 2.20 3.66
N GLU A 40 0.46 1.06 4.24
CA GLU A 40 1.77 0.46 4.04
C GLU A 40 2.05 0.16 2.56
N ILE A 41 1.07 -0.38 1.83
CA ILE A 41 1.17 -0.58 0.37
C ILE A 41 1.36 0.75 -0.35
N LEU A 42 0.55 1.77 -0.03
CA LEU A 42 0.64 3.08 -0.69
C LEU A 42 2.02 3.74 -0.48
N LEU A 43 2.54 3.70 0.75
CA LEU A 43 3.78 4.36 1.12
C LEU A 43 5.02 3.61 0.62
N SER A 44 4.92 2.29 0.43
CA SER A 44 6.02 1.44 -0.09
C SER A 44 6.04 1.32 -1.62
N THR A 45 4.94 1.63 -2.30
CA THR A 45 4.87 1.61 -3.77
C THR A 45 5.45 2.89 -4.36
N ARG A 46 6.35 2.79 -5.34
CA ARG A 46 6.84 3.97 -6.08
C ARG A 46 5.85 4.37 -7.18
N PRO A 47 5.62 5.67 -7.41
CA PRO A 47 4.86 6.14 -8.57
C PRO A 47 5.45 5.58 -9.88
N GLY A 48 4.57 5.07 -10.75
CA GLY A 48 4.93 4.41 -12.00
C GLY A 48 5.05 2.89 -11.94
N GLU A 49 5.15 2.26 -10.75
CA GLU A 49 5.23 0.79 -10.62
C GLU A 49 3.93 0.11 -11.06
N ARG A 50 2.78 0.74 -10.80
CA ARG A 50 1.49 0.24 -11.26
C ARG A 50 1.19 0.77 -12.65
N VAL A 51 1.36 -0.08 -13.67
CA VAL A 51 1.19 0.25 -15.10
C VAL A 51 -0.12 1.00 -15.39
N MET A 52 -1.25 0.52 -14.85
CA MET A 52 -2.57 1.13 -15.07
C MET A 52 -2.91 2.26 -14.09
N ARG A 53 -2.03 2.55 -13.13
CA ARG A 53 -2.17 3.61 -12.13
C ARG A 53 -0.80 4.28 -11.88
N PRO A 54 -0.26 5.03 -12.85
CA PRO A 54 1.09 5.59 -12.75
C PRO A 54 1.25 6.59 -11.59
N ASN A 55 0.16 7.23 -11.15
CA ASN A 55 0.18 8.18 -10.04
C ASN A 55 -0.01 7.52 -8.66
N TYR A 56 -0.21 6.21 -8.59
CA TYR A 56 -0.35 5.50 -7.31
C TYR A 56 1.02 5.21 -6.71
N GLY A 57 1.16 5.49 -5.41
CA GLY A 57 2.42 5.34 -4.67
C GLY A 57 2.87 6.65 -4.03
N CYS A 58 3.90 6.59 -3.20
CA CYS A 58 4.48 7.78 -2.58
C CYS A 58 6.00 7.83 -2.74
N LEU A 59 6.50 9.00 -3.12
CA LEU A 59 7.92 9.28 -3.35
C LEU A 59 8.64 9.59 -2.03
N TYR A 60 8.74 8.64 -1.11
CA TYR A 60 9.63 8.82 0.06
C TYR A 60 11.11 8.61 -0.27
N GLN A 61 11.44 7.93 -1.37
CA GLN A 61 12.81 7.48 -1.66
C GLN A 61 13.65 8.46 -2.50
N VAL A 62 13.08 9.52 -3.06
CA VAL A 62 13.81 10.46 -3.96
C VAL A 62 14.59 11.54 -3.21
N PHE A 63 14.49 11.65 -1.88
CA PHE A 63 15.29 12.62 -1.11
C PHE A 63 16.70 12.16 -0.74
N HIS A 64 17.23 11.06 -1.31
CA HIS A 64 18.61 10.61 -1.08
C HIS A 64 19.43 10.36 -2.36
N VAL A 65 19.21 11.12 -3.42
CA VAL A 65 20.20 11.22 -4.51
C VAL A 65 20.54 12.68 -4.70
N GLY A 66 21.71 13.05 -4.16
CA GLY A 66 22.23 14.39 -4.20
C GLY A 66 22.26 14.95 -5.61
N PHE A 67 21.77 16.18 -5.73
CA PHE A 67 22.07 17.10 -6.82
C PHE A 67 23.59 17.12 -7.05
N HIS A 68 24.09 16.30 -7.97
CA HIS A 68 25.41 16.54 -8.55
C HIS A 68 25.25 17.69 -9.53
N GLY A 69 25.84 18.81 -9.11
CA GLY A 69 25.75 20.12 -9.72
C GLY A 69 25.95 20.09 -11.23
N ARG A 70 25.23 21.01 -11.87
CA ARG A 70 25.24 21.28 -13.29
C ARG A 70 26.66 21.41 -13.84
N ARG A 71 26.88 20.82 -15.02
CA ARG A 71 27.90 21.28 -15.98
C ARG A 71 27.80 22.80 -16.13
N GLN A 72 28.91 23.50 -15.89
CA GLN A 72 29.23 24.78 -16.50
C GLN A 72 30.73 24.81 -16.78
N GLY A 73 31.09 25.18 -18.01
CA GLY A 73 32.47 25.35 -18.49
C GLY A 73 32.81 24.37 -19.59
#